data_AF-A0A9E2C3R7-F1
#
_entry.id   AF-A0A9E2C3R7-F1
#
_cell.length_a   1.000
_cell.length_b   1.000
_cell.length_c   1.000
_cell.angle_alpha   90.00
_cell.angle_beta   90.00
_cell.angle_gamma   90.00
#
_symmetry.space_group_name_H-M   'P 1'
#
loop_
_entity.id
_entity.type
_entity.pdbx_description
1 polymer ?
#
loop_
_entity_poly.entity_id
_entity_poly.type
_entity_poly.pdbx_seq_one_letter_code
_entity_poly.pdbx_strand_id
1 'polypeptide(L)'
;MTAPHRPERLAVSLKGFVASLIELVQVRLELITVEARDEALRLTELLVYGALAIAFLTFGIAFLAVLLTVLLWDSHRLLALTLFATLFITLGVVAGVIARARMAEGTRLFASSLDELKRDRDMLDR
;
A
#
# COMPACT_ATOMS: atom_id res chain seq x y z
N MET A 1 31.98 -22.93 57.92
CA MET A 1 32.15 -22.72 56.47
C MET A 1 30.94 -23.30 55.75
N THR A 2 29.90 -22.50 55.49
CA THR A 2 28.69 -22.95 54.75
C THR A 2 28.40 -21.93 53.66
N ALA A 3 28.60 -22.33 52.41
CA ALA A 3 28.43 -21.49 51.23
C ALA A 3 26.94 -21.11 51.06
N PRO A 4 26.58 -19.83 50.86
CA PRO A 4 25.19 -19.42 50.74
C PRO A 4 24.69 -19.54 49.30
N HIS A 5 23.61 -20.31 49.10
CA HIS A 5 22.43 -20.02 48.27
C HIS A 5 22.65 -19.18 46.98
N ARG A 6 23.49 -19.70 46.07
CA ARG A 6 23.69 -19.18 44.71
C ARG A 6 22.47 -19.34 43.75
N PRO A 7 21.59 -20.36 43.84
CA PRO A 7 20.52 -20.54 42.84
C PRO A 7 19.38 -19.53 42.95
N GLU A 8 19.00 -19.08 44.15
CA GLU A 8 17.93 -18.07 44.31
C GLU A 8 18.28 -16.72 43.71
N ARG A 9 19.54 -16.26 43.85
CA ARG A 9 19.98 -14.97 43.31
C ARG A 9 20.00 -14.96 41.77
N LEU A 10 20.31 -16.10 41.15
CA LEU A 10 20.28 -16.25 39.69
C LEU A 10 18.85 -16.25 39.15
N ALA A 11 17.94 -16.96 39.82
CA ALA A 11 16.52 -16.98 39.46
C ALA A 11 15.88 -15.58 39.56
N VAL A 12 16.21 -14.82 40.61
CA VAL A 12 15.75 -13.43 40.78
C VAL A 12 16.31 -12.50 39.70
N SER A 13 17.60 -12.63 39.34
CA SER A 13 18.22 -11.83 38.28
C SER A 13 17.65 -12.16 36.90
N LEU A 14 17.35 -13.43 36.62
CA LEU A 14 16.74 -13.85 35.36
C LEU A 14 15.31 -13.33 35.25
N LYS A 15 14.54 -13.38 36.34
CA LYS A 15 13.19 -12.82 36.40
C LYS A 15 13.19 -11.30 36.19
N GLY A 16 14.15 -10.59 36.77
CA GLY A 16 14.34 -9.15 36.55
C GLY A 16 14.71 -8.83 35.10
N PHE A 17 15.60 -9.61 34.49
CA PHE A 17 15.99 -9.44 33.09
C PHE A 17 14.83 -9.69 32.13
N VAL A 18 14.03 -10.74 32.36
CA VAL A 18 12.81 -11.02 31.57
C VAL A 18 11.79 -9.89 31.71
N ALA A 19 11.59 -9.36 32.93
CA ALA A 19 10.69 -8.22 33.14
C ALA A 19 11.15 -6.98 32.38
N SER A 20 12.45 -6.65 32.40
CA SER A 20 13.01 -5.53 31.64
C SER A 20 12.93 -5.73 30.12
N LEU A 21 13.08 -6.96 29.63
CA LEU A 21 12.90 -7.27 28.22
C LEU A 21 11.44 -7.11 27.78
N ILE A 22 10.49 -7.56 28.59
CA ILE A 22 9.06 -7.38 28.32
C ILE A 22 8.70 -5.89 28.26
N GLU A 23 9.20 -5.10 29.20
CA GLU A 23 8.98 -3.65 29.25
C GLU A 23 9.58 -2.95 28.03
N LEU A 24 10.79 -3.35 27.61
CA LEU A 24 11.44 -2.82 26.41
C LEU A 24 10.68 -3.18 25.12
N VAL A 25 10.19 -4.41 25.01
CA VAL A 25 9.36 -4.85 23.86
C VAL A 25 8.04 -4.10 23.85
N GLN A 26 7.41 -3.89 25.00
CA GLN A 26 6.15 -3.15 25.11
C GLN A 26 6.29 -1.71 24.60
N VAL A 27 7.36 -1.00 25.01
CA VAL A 27 7.64 0.36 24.53
C VAL A 27 7.94 0.39 23.02
N ARG A 28 8.69 -0.60 22.51
CA ARG A 28 8.98 -0.71 21.08
C ARG A 28 7.73 -1.00 20.25
N LEU A 29 6.86 -1.88 20.74
CA LEU A 29 5.59 -2.19 20.08
C LEU A 29 4.67 -0.98 20.05
N GLU A 30 4.60 -0.21 21.14
CA GLU A 30 3.84 1.04 21.18
C GLU A 30 4.34 2.03 20.13
N LEU A 31 5.67 2.19 20.00
CA LEU A 31 6.28 3.06 19.00
C LEU A 31 6.05 2.56 17.56
N ILE A 32 6.26 1.27 17.29
CA ILE A 32 6.03 0.64 15.97
C ILE A 32 4.56 0.80 15.56
N THR A 33 3.63 0.67 16.51
CA THR A 33 2.19 0.81 16.23
C THR A 33 1.83 2.25 15.85
N VAL A 34 2.46 3.24 16.49
CA VAL A 34 2.28 4.66 16.15
C VAL A 34 2.93 5.00 14.81
N GLU A 35 4.18 4.59 14.58
CA GLU A 35 4.87 4.81 13.30
C GLU A 35 4.14 4.15 12.12
N ALA A 36 3.61 2.94 12.31
CA ALA A 36 2.80 2.26 11.30
C ALA A 36 1.50 3.01 10.97
N ARG A 37 0.87 3.65 11.96
CA ARG A 37 -0.33 4.48 11.73
C ARG A 37 0.00 5.75 10.96
N ASP A 38 1.10 6.42 11.32
CA ASP A 38 1.53 7.65 10.63
C ASP A 38 1.92 7.37 9.18
N GLU A 39 2.65 6.28 8.91
CA GLU A 39 3.02 5.91 7.55
C GLU A 39 1.78 5.46 6.74
N ALA A 40 0.82 4.76 7.37
CA ALA A 40 -0.44 4.41 6.72
C ALA A 40 -1.26 5.65 6.34
N LEU A 41 -1.30 6.68 7.20
CA LEU A 41 -1.95 7.96 6.89
C LEU A 41 -1.25 8.67 5.75
N ARG A 42 0.09 8.74 5.76
CA ARG A 42 0.89 9.35 4.69
C ARG A 42 0.68 8.64 3.34
N LEU A 43 0.69 7.30 3.34
CA LEU A 43 0.37 6.49 2.16
C LEU A 43 -1.05 6.75 1.67
N THR A 44 -2.03 6.82 2.58
CA THR A 44 -3.42 7.10 2.23
C THR A 44 -3.57 8.49 1.63
N GLU A 45 -2.92 9.50 2.21
CA GLU A 45 -2.91 10.86 1.69
C GLU A 45 -2.29 10.93 0.29
N LEU A 46 -1.15 10.26 0.08
CA LEU A 46 -0.51 10.15 -1.23
C LEU A 46 -1.42 9.45 -2.26
N LEU A 47 -2.13 8.39 -1.86
CA LEU A 47 -3.09 7.70 -2.72
C LEU A 47 -4.28 8.59 -3.08
N VAL A 48 -4.82 9.35 -2.12
CA VAL A 48 -5.93 10.28 -2.35
C VAL A 48 -5.50 11.40 -3.31
N TYR A 49 -4.38 12.07 -3.05
CA TYR A 49 -3.89 13.12 -3.96
C TYR A 49 -3.49 12.56 -5.32
N GLY A 50 -2.88 11.37 -5.37
CA GLY A 50 -2.56 10.68 -6.61
C GLY A 50 -3.81 10.36 -7.43
N ALA A 51 -4.85 9.81 -6.80
CA ALA A 51 -6.13 9.55 -7.44
C ALA A 51 -6.80 10.84 -7.94
N LEU A 52 -6.77 11.90 -7.13
CA LEU A 52 -7.31 13.20 -7.49
C LEU A 52 -6.57 13.80 -8.69
N ALA A 53 -5.23 13.75 -8.69
CA ALA A 53 -4.40 14.23 -9.80
C ALA A 53 -4.69 13.46 -11.10
N ILE A 54 -4.77 12.13 -11.05
CA ILE A 54 -5.13 11.29 -12.20
C ILE A 54 -6.53 11.64 -12.72
N ALA A 55 -7.50 11.84 -11.82
CA ALA A 55 -8.86 12.22 -12.20
C ALA A 55 -8.90 13.59 -12.91
N PHE A 56 -8.27 14.61 -12.34
CA PHE A 56 -8.21 15.95 -12.94
C PHE A 56 -7.46 15.95 -14.28
N LEU A 57 -6.35 15.22 -14.40
CA LEU A 57 -5.65 15.06 -15.68
C LEU A 57 -6.52 14.38 -16.73
N THR A 58 -7.25 13.33 -16.34
CA THR A 58 -8.17 12.63 -17.25
C THR A 58 -9.26 13.57 -17.77
N PHE A 59 -9.88 14.35 -16.89
CA PHE A 59 -10.86 15.36 -17.29
C PHE A 59 -10.24 16.47 -18.13
N GLY A 60 -9.05 16.96 -17.78
CA GLY A 60 -8.33 17.98 -18.56
C GLY A 60 -8.04 17.53 -19.98
N ILE A 61 -7.56 16.28 -20.15
CA ILE A 61 -7.32 15.69 -21.47
C ILE A 61 -8.63 15.55 -22.25
N ALA A 62 -9.72 15.09 -21.61
CA ALA A 62 -11.04 15.01 -22.23
C ALA A 62 -11.55 16.38 -22.72
N PHE A 63 -11.46 17.42 -21.88
CA PHE A 63 -11.85 18.77 -22.29
C PHE A 63 -10.95 19.33 -23.39
N LEU A 64 -9.65 19.08 -23.34
CA LEU A 64 -8.72 19.49 -24.39
C LEU A 64 -9.08 18.84 -25.74
N ALA A 65 -9.46 17.56 -25.73
CA ALA A 65 -9.91 16.86 -26.93
C ALA A 65 -11.20 17.45 -27.51
N VAL A 66 -12.17 17.78 -26.64
CA VAL A 66 -13.40 18.48 -27.06
C VAL A 66 -13.07 19.85 -27.64
N LEU A 67 -12.23 20.64 -26.96
CA LEU A 67 -11.80 21.96 -27.42
C LEU A 67 -11.12 21.90 -28.79
N LEU A 68 -10.20 20.95 -29.00
CA LEU A 68 -9.54 20.74 -30.28
C LEU A 68 -10.54 20.27 -31.36
N THR A 69 -11.51 19.43 -31.00
CA THR A 69 -12.57 19.00 -31.92
C THR A 69 -13.43 20.18 -32.37
N VAL A 70 -13.81 21.07 -31.45
CA VAL A 70 -14.57 22.29 -31.75
C VAL A 70 -13.74 23.27 -32.59
N LEU A 71 -12.45 23.44 -32.24
CA LEU A 71 -11.54 24.34 -32.95
C LEU A 71 -11.29 23.90 -34.40
N LEU A 72 -11.17 22.60 -34.66
CA LEU A 72 -10.95 22.03 -36.00
C LEU A 72 -12.26 21.70 -36.75
N TRP A 73 -13.42 22.02 -36.16
CA TRP A 73 -14.73 21.62 -36.68
C TRP A 73 -15.02 22.22 -38.06
N ASP A 74 -14.50 23.38 -38.44
CA ASP A 74 -14.95 23.98 -39.70
C ASP A 74 -14.38 23.30 -40.95
N SER A 75 -13.19 22.69 -40.87
CA SER A 75 -12.52 22.11 -42.05
C SER A 75 -12.44 20.59 -42.05
N HIS A 76 -12.35 19.94 -40.88
CA HIS A 76 -11.99 18.51 -40.80
C HIS A 76 -12.72 17.75 -39.67
N ARG A 77 -14.04 17.98 -39.53
CA ARG A 77 -14.91 17.37 -38.48
C ARG A 77 -14.64 15.89 -38.24
N LEU A 78 -14.67 15.10 -39.33
CA LEU A 78 -14.52 13.65 -39.26
C LEU A 78 -13.11 13.22 -38.83
N LEU A 79 -12.05 13.91 -39.26
CA LEU A 79 -10.68 13.60 -38.85
C LEU A 79 -10.45 13.92 -37.38
N ALA A 80 -10.95 15.06 -36.88
CA ALA A 80 -10.86 15.41 -35.47
C ALA A 80 -11.59 14.37 -34.59
N LEU A 81 -12.84 14.04 -34.95
CA LEU A 81 -13.64 13.03 -34.25
C LEU A 81 -12.99 11.65 -34.23
N THR A 82 -12.54 11.15 -35.38
CA THR A 82 -11.93 9.81 -35.47
C THR A 82 -10.57 9.74 -34.80
N LEU A 83 -9.75 10.78 -34.88
CA LEU A 83 -8.45 10.84 -34.20
C LEU A 83 -8.62 10.81 -32.68
N PHE A 84 -9.46 11.69 -32.12
CA PHE A 84 -9.69 11.70 -30.68
C PHE A 84 -10.43 10.44 -30.22
N ALA A 85 -11.44 9.95 -30.94
CA ALA A 85 -12.10 8.70 -30.59
C ALA A 85 -11.10 7.52 -30.53
N THR A 86 -10.25 7.37 -31.56
CA THR A 86 -9.24 6.29 -31.60
C THR A 86 -8.21 6.46 -30.47
N LEU A 87 -7.74 7.68 -30.22
CA LEU A 87 -6.78 7.98 -29.17
C LEU A 87 -7.33 7.66 -27.77
N PHE A 88 -8.55 8.09 -27.45
CA PHE A 88 -9.18 7.81 -26.15
C PHE A 88 -9.53 6.34 -25.97
N ILE A 89 -10.02 5.66 -27.01
CA ILE A 89 -10.29 4.21 -26.96
C ILE A 89 -8.97 3.46 -26.71
N THR A 90 -7.90 3.81 -27.42
CA THR A 90 -6.59 3.14 -27.25
C THR A 90 -6.03 3.37 -25.85
N LEU A 91 -6.05 4.61 -25.35
CA LEU A 91 -5.65 4.94 -23.98
C LEU A 91 -6.49 4.18 -22.94
N GLY A 92 -7.81 4.13 -23.12
CA GLY A 92 -8.72 3.41 -22.24
C GLY A 92 -8.46 1.91 -22.22
N VAL A 93 -8.21 1.29 -23.38
CA VAL A 93 -7.85 -0.13 -23.49
C VAL A 93 -6.52 -0.41 -22.80
N VAL A 94 -5.48 0.39 -23.06
CA VAL A 94 -4.15 0.22 -22.42
C VAL A 94 -4.26 0.38 -20.91
N ALA A 95 -4.96 1.42 -20.42
CA ALA A 95 -5.20 1.63 -19.00
C ALA A 95 -5.97 0.45 -18.37
N GLY A 96 -6.99 -0.07 -19.06
CA GLY A 96 -7.76 -1.23 -18.62
C GLY A 96 -6.92 -2.52 -18.55
N VAL A 97 -6.04 -2.75 -19.51
CA VAL A 97 -5.11 -3.89 -19.51
C VAL A 97 -4.12 -3.79 -18.35
N ILE A 98 -3.52 -2.61 -18.13
CA ILE A 98 -2.61 -2.38 -17.01
C ILE A 98 -3.33 -2.55 -15.67
N ALA A 99 -4.54 -2.00 -15.53
CA ALA A 99 -5.35 -2.15 -14.31
C ALA A 99 -5.68 -3.61 -14.04
N ARG A 100 -6.09 -4.38 -15.06
CA ARG A 100 -6.33 -5.83 -14.95
C ARG A 100 -5.08 -6.59 -14.51
N ALA A 101 -3.93 -6.28 -15.10
CA ALA A 101 -2.65 -6.90 -14.73
C ALA A 101 -2.28 -6.59 -13.27
N ARG A 102 -2.42 -5.34 -12.84
CA ARG A 102 -2.11 -4.92 -11.46
C ARG A 102 -3.07 -5.48 -10.42
N MET A 103 -4.37 -5.62 -10.74
CA MET A 103 -5.33 -6.29 -9.86
C MET A 103 -4.99 -7.78 -9.69
N ALA A 104 -4.57 -8.46 -10.77
CA ALA A 104 -4.17 -9.87 -10.72
C ALA A 104 -2.89 -10.09 -9.89
N GLU A 105 -1.93 -9.16 -9.95
CA GLU A 105 -0.71 -9.19 -9.12
C GLU A 105 -0.98 -8.86 -7.65
N GLY A 106 -1.82 -7.85 -7.38
CA GLY A 106 -2.17 -7.43 -6.02
C GLY A 106 -2.86 -8.55 -5.22
N THR A 107 -3.82 -9.27 -5.81
CA THR A 107 -4.46 -10.42 -5.16
C THR A 107 -3.47 -11.53 -4.82
N ARG A 108 -2.42 -11.72 -5.63
CA ARG A 108 -1.38 -12.73 -5.41
C ARG A 108 -0.46 -12.38 -4.24
N LEU A 109 -0.07 -11.12 -4.09
CA LEU A 109 0.79 -10.66 -2.98
C LEU A 109 0.07 -10.75 -1.62
N PHE A 110 -1.20 -10.35 -1.55
CA PHE A 110 -1.98 -10.50 -0.32
C PHE A 110 -2.28 -11.97 0.02
N ALA A 111 -2.54 -12.81 -1.00
CA ALA A 111 -2.73 -14.23 -0.79
C ALA A 111 -1.46 -14.92 -0.28
N SER A 112 -0.28 -14.57 -0.81
CA SER A 112 0.98 -15.14 -0.30
C SER A 112 1.28 -14.68 1.12
N SER A 113 1.10 -13.39 1.45
CA SER A 113 1.28 -12.91 2.82
C SER A 113 0.29 -13.52 3.82
N LEU A 114 -0.96 -13.79 3.39
CA LEU A 114 -1.94 -14.48 4.23
C LEU A 114 -1.59 -15.95 4.47
N ASP A 115 -1.04 -16.64 3.46
CA ASP A 115 -0.57 -18.02 3.60
C ASP A 115 0.68 -18.10 4.48
N GLU A 116 1.57 -17.12 4.37
CA GLU A 116 2.77 -17.00 5.20
C GLU A 116 2.40 -16.71 6.66
N LEU A 117 1.42 -15.83 6.90
CA LEU A 117 0.89 -15.55 8.24
C LEU A 117 0.14 -16.76 8.85
N LYS A 118 -0.51 -17.60 8.02
CA LYS A 118 -1.08 -18.87 8.46
C LYS A 118 -0.01 -19.87 8.90
N ARG A 119 1.09 -19.96 8.14
CA ARG A 119 2.24 -20.81 8.52
C ARG A 119 2.88 -20.39 9.83
N ASP A 120 3.05 -19.08 10.02
CA ASP A 120 3.59 -18.55 11.29
C ASP A 120 2.65 -18.87 12.46
N ARG A 121 1.34 -18.83 12.23
CA ARG A 121 0.34 -19.22 13.25
C ARG A 121 0.37 -20.71 13.57
N ASP A 122 0.48 -21.57 12.56
CA ASP A 122 0.59 -23.03 12.72
C ASP A 122 1.91 -23.44 13.41
N MET A 123 2.96 -22.62 13.34
CA MET A 123 4.21 -22.82 14.07
C MET A 123 4.13 -22.36 15.54
N LEU A 124 3.24 -21.42 15.86
CA LEU A 124 3.03 -20.95 17.24
C LEU A 124 2.03 -21.82 18.02
N ASP A 125 1.11 -22.51 17.33
CA ASP A 125 0.16 -23.47 17.93
C ASP A 125 0.73 -24.89 18.09
N ARG A 126 2.00 -25.12 17.73
CA ARG A 126 2.75 -26.38 17.98
C ARG A 126 3.75 -26.24 19.12
#